data_AF-A0A6V8PA26-F1
#
_entry.id   AF-A0A6V8PA26-F1
#
_cell.length_a   1.000
_cell.length_b   1.000
_cell.length_c   1.000
_cell.angle_alpha   90.00
_cell.angle_beta   90.00
_cell.angle_gamma   90.00
#
_symmetry.space_group_name_H-M   'P 1'
#
loop_
_entity.id
_entity.type
_entity.pdbx_description
1 polymer ?
#
loop_
_entity_poly.entity_id
_entity_poly.type
_entity_poly.pdbx_seq_one_letter_code
_entity_poly.pdbx_strand_id
1 'polypeptide(L)'
;MTTLTAQQIACVYAWLAYSKTIADMTYDDCQGHPMWFEKIERSHGGPGSQKYPLHLQSVHPDFRLHSQLCESETLRQQYTVAG
;
A
#
# COMPACT_ATOMS: atom_id res chain seq x y z
N MET A 1 4.33 16.53 6.08
CA MET A 1 4.92 16.76 4.74
C MET A 1 6.23 15.96 4.74
N THR A 2 6.34 14.72 4.30
CA THR A 2 6.12 14.17 2.95
C THR A 2 6.07 12.64 3.04
N THR A 3 4.88 12.07 3.14
CA THR A 3 4.60 10.66 2.75
C THR A 3 3.20 10.62 2.17
N LEU A 4 2.99 11.43 1.14
CA LEU A 4 1.96 11.16 0.16
C LEU A 4 2.34 9.84 -0.52
N THR A 5 1.81 8.74 0.01
CA THR A 5 1.11 7.73 -0.78
C THR A 5 1.53 7.69 -2.25
N ALA A 6 2.66 7.06 -2.57
CA ALA A 6 3.11 6.88 -3.95
C ALA A 6 2.05 6.18 -4.84
N GLN A 7 1.04 5.52 -4.24
CA GLN A 7 -0.10 4.93 -4.96
C GLN A 7 -1.17 5.94 -5.43
N GLN A 8 -1.23 7.16 -4.87
CA GLN A 8 -2.27 8.14 -5.24
C GLN A 8 -1.82 9.13 -6.34
N ILE A 9 -0.51 9.35 -6.52
CA ILE A 9 0.02 10.38 -7.43
C ILE A 9 0.15 9.88 -8.88
N ALA A 10 0.05 8.57 -9.14
CA ALA A 10 0.05 8.05 -10.50
C ALA A 10 -1.14 8.56 -11.35
N CYS A 11 -2.25 8.99 -10.72
CA CYS A 11 -3.41 9.52 -11.44
C CYS A 11 -3.24 10.96 -11.97
N VAL A 12 -2.25 11.72 -11.50
CA VAL A 12 -2.14 13.15 -11.87
C VAL A 12 -1.24 13.39 -13.09
N TYR A 13 -0.37 12.42 -13.43
CA TYR A 13 0.58 12.56 -14.56
C TYR A 13 0.45 11.50 -15.66
N ALA A 14 -0.41 10.48 -15.48
CA ALA A 14 -0.77 9.50 -16.50
C ALA A 14 -2.17 9.79 -17.07
N TRP A 15 -2.39 11.02 -17.52
CA TRP A 15 -3.59 11.35 -18.27
C TRP A 15 -3.47 10.72 -19.67
N LEU A 16 -4.52 10.00 -20.11
CA LEU A 16 -4.88 9.72 -21.51
C LEU A 16 -4.65 8.32 -22.12
N ALA A 17 -4.23 7.28 -21.39
CA ALA A 17 -4.22 5.93 -21.97
C ALA A 17 -5.52 5.17 -21.64
N TYR A 18 -6.32 4.84 -22.67
CA TYR A 18 -7.51 3.98 -22.58
C TYR A 18 -7.24 2.59 -23.18
N SER A 19 -7.54 1.54 -22.43
CA SER A 19 -7.46 0.14 -22.86
C SER A 19 -8.85 -0.43 -23.12
N LYS A 20 -9.20 -0.60 -24.40
CA LYS A 20 -10.45 -1.25 -24.81
C LYS A 20 -10.54 -2.70 -24.30
N THR A 21 -9.43 -3.44 -24.35
CA THR A 21 -9.38 -4.83 -23.88
C THR A 21 -9.78 -4.94 -22.41
N ILE A 22 -9.33 -4.02 -21.55
CA ILE A 22 -9.71 -4.01 -20.13
C ILE A 22 -11.17 -3.56 -19.96
N ALA A 23 -11.61 -2.54 -20.70
CA ALA A 23 -12.99 -2.07 -20.63
C ALA A 23 -14.02 -3.14 -21.02
N ASP A 24 -13.71 -3.96 -22.02
CA ASP A 24 -14.59 -5.05 -22.48
C ASP A 24 -14.69 -6.20 -21.45
N MET A 25 -13.83 -6.25 -20.41
CA MET A 25 -13.93 -7.22 -19.31
C MET A 25 -15.02 -6.87 -18.29
N THR A 26 -15.52 -5.63 -18.30
CA THR A 26 -16.63 -5.16 -17.44
C THR A 26 -16.42 -5.42 -15.93
N TYR A 27 -15.19 -5.26 -15.44
CA TYR A 27 -14.90 -5.38 -14.01
C TYR A 27 -15.30 -4.13 -13.24
N ASP A 28 -15.99 -4.30 -12.11
CA ASP A 28 -16.49 -3.18 -11.31
C ASP A 28 -15.36 -2.32 -10.71
N ASP A 29 -14.22 -2.92 -10.38
CA ASP A 29 -13.08 -2.31 -9.68
C ASP A 29 -11.84 -2.06 -10.56
N CYS A 30 -11.91 -2.37 -11.86
CA CYS A 30 -10.82 -2.22 -12.80
C CYS A 30 -11.33 -1.78 -14.17
N GLN A 31 -11.03 -0.54 -14.55
CA GLN A 31 -11.67 0.13 -15.67
C GLN A 31 -10.65 0.44 -16.76
N GLY A 32 -11.13 0.72 -17.98
CA GLY A 32 -10.27 0.92 -19.15
C GLY A 32 -9.28 2.08 -19.06
N HIS A 33 -9.38 2.94 -18.05
CA HIS A 33 -8.46 4.05 -17.81
C HIS A 33 -8.22 4.22 -16.30
N PRO A 34 -7.14 4.92 -15.89
CA PRO A 34 -6.88 5.22 -14.49
C PRO A 34 -8.07 5.94 -13.83
N MET A 35 -8.44 5.49 -12.64
CA MET A 35 -9.52 6.08 -11.83
C MET A 35 -9.22 5.95 -10.34
N TRP A 36 -9.84 6.84 -9.57
CA TRP A 36 -9.83 6.77 -8.11
C TRP A 36 -10.94 5.84 -7.61
N PHE A 37 -10.57 4.88 -6.77
CA PHE A 37 -11.49 4.03 -6.02
C PHE A 37 -11.18 4.14 -4.53
N GLU A 38 -12.21 4.39 -3.73
CA GLU A 38 -12.05 4.43 -2.27
C GLU A 38 -11.71 3.03 -1.73
N LYS A 39 -10.83 2.98 -0.73
CA LYS A 39 -10.43 1.71 -0.11
C LYS A 39 -11.42 1.30 0.97
N ILE A 40 -11.49 0.00 1.26
CA ILE A 40 -12.36 -0.55 2.31
C ILE A 40 -12.00 0.03 3.69
N GLU A 41 -10.71 0.26 3.94
CA GLU A 41 -10.20 0.91 5.14
C GLU A 41 -9.16 1.97 4.77
N ARG A 42 -9.25 3.15 5.41
CA ARG A 42 -8.25 4.22 5.23
C ARG A 42 -8.22 5.12 6.47
N SER A 43 -7.03 5.37 6.99
CA SER A 43 -6.81 6.30 8.11
C SER A 43 -7.09 7.76 7.71
N HIS A 44 -7.03 8.69 8.68
CA HIS A 44 -7.19 10.13 8.43
C HIS A 44 -8.55 10.51 7.78
N GLY A 45 -9.65 10.04 8.37
CA GLY A 45 -11.01 10.38 7.94
C GLY A 45 -11.59 9.45 6.86
N GLY A 46 -10.88 8.40 6.47
CA GLY A 46 -11.43 7.34 5.63
C GLY A 46 -12.30 6.35 6.42
N PRO A 47 -12.93 5.38 5.72
CA PRO A 47 -13.79 4.38 6.35
C PRO A 47 -13.07 3.62 7.47
N GLY A 48 -13.76 3.41 8.60
CA GLY A 48 -13.23 2.68 9.77
C GLY A 48 -12.30 3.48 10.69
N SER A 49 -11.81 4.65 10.27
CA SER A 49 -10.76 5.40 10.99
C SER A 49 -11.15 5.92 12.37
N GLN A 50 -12.44 6.06 12.69
CA GLN A 50 -12.89 6.47 14.03
C GLN A 50 -12.62 5.39 15.09
N LYS A 51 -12.67 4.11 14.69
CA LYS A 51 -12.40 2.98 15.58
C LYS A 51 -10.93 2.56 15.52
N TYR A 52 -10.35 2.57 14.32
CA TYR A 52 -8.97 2.16 14.05
C TYR A 52 -8.21 3.29 13.34
N PRO A 53 -7.63 4.26 14.08
CA PRO A 53 -7.11 5.48 13.48
C PRO A 53 -5.76 5.33 12.79
N LEU A 54 -5.02 4.26 13.09
CA LEU A 54 -3.66 4.04 12.60
C LEU A 54 -3.63 3.12 11.36
N HIS A 55 -2.74 3.43 10.43
CA HIS A 55 -2.42 2.57 9.30
C HIS A 55 -1.12 1.81 9.58
N LEU A 56 -1.16 0.48 9.53
CA LEU A 56 0.00 -0.37 9.77
C LEU A 56 0.71 -0.66 8.45
N GLN A 57 1.99 -0.30 8.37
CA GLN A 57 2.84 -0.62 7.23
C GLN A 57 3.83 -1.73 7.59
N SER A 58 3.63 -2.92 7.01
CA SER A 58 4.55 -4.04 7.13
C SER A 58 5.58 -4.01 6.00
N VAL A 59 6.40 -2.95 5.97
CA VAL A 59 7.47 -2.81 4.96
C VAL A 59 8.48 -3.96 5.07
N HIS A 60 9.13 -4.28 3.96
CA HIS A 60 10.13 -5.33 3.95
C HIS A 60 11.30 -4.97 4.90
N PRO A 61 11.82 -5.94 5.67
CA PRO A 61 12.87 -5.70 6.66
C PRO A 61 14.26 -5.55 6.00
N ASP A 62 15.09 -4.65 6.55
CA ASP A 62 16.45 -4.42 6.03
C ASP A 62 17.42 -5.58 6.31
N PHE A 63 17.23 -6.27 7.44
CA PHE A 63 18.15 -7.28 7.96
C PHE A 63 17.64 -8.72 7.78
N ARG A 64 16.56 -8.92 7.02
CA ARG A 64 16.03 -10.25 6.72
C ARG A 64 15.61 -10.33 5.26
N LEU A 65 15.64 -11.54 4.70
CA LEU A 65 14.93 -11.83 3.47
C LEU A 65 13.59 -12.45 3.84
N HIS A 66 12.54 -11.63 3.90
CA HIS A 66 11.23 -12.02 4.42
C HIS A 66 11.33 -12.57 5.86
N SER A 67 11.17 -13.88 6.04
CA SER A 67 11.31 -14.58 7.33
C SER A 67 12.66 -15.28 7.51
N GLN A 68 13.48 -15.38 6.46
CA GLN A 68 14.78 -16.02 6.53
C GLN A 68 15.73 -15.16 7.37
N LEU A 69 16.63 -15.82 8.11
CA LEU A 69 17.57 -15.19 9.05
C LEU A 69 16.90 -14.54 10.26
N CYS A 70 15.62 -14.80 10.51
CA CYS A 70 14.91 -14.30 11.70
C CYS A 70 15.44 -14.93 13.00
N GLU A 71 15.98 -16.15 12.88
CA GLU A 71 16.61 -16.94 13.94
C GLU A 71 18.07 -16.54 14.21
N SER A 72 18.70 -15.76 13.33
CA SER A 72 20.08 -15.30 13.53
C SER A 72 20.14 -14.38 14.74
N GLU A 73 20.77 -14.85 15.81
CA GLU A 73 20.89 -14.09 17.07
C GLU A 73 21.55 -12.72 16.85
N THR A 74 22.65 -12.69 16.09
CA THR A 74 23.41 -11.47 15.81
C THR A 74 22.61 -10.45 15.00
N LEU A 75 21.87 -10.89 13.98
CA LEU A 75 21.02 -9.99 13.18
C LEU A 75 19.77 -9.56 13.97
N ARG A 76 19.18 -10.46 14.76
CA ARG A 76 17.96 -10.21 15.53
C ARG A 76 18.15 -9.13 16.58
N GLN A 77 19.34 -9.03 17.17
CA GLN A 77 19.71 -7.96 18.09
C GLN A 77 19.67 -6.56 17.43
N GLN A 78 19.80 -6.46 16.10
CA GLN A 78 19.84 -5.15 15.40
C GLN A 78 18.46 -4.53 15.17
N TYR A 79 17.40 -5.34 15.02
CA TYR A 79 16.07 -4.84 14.61
C TYR A 79 14.95 -5.14 15.60
N THR A 80 15.17 -5.98 16.61
CA THR A 80 14.11 -6.35 17.56
C THR A 80 13.91 -5.22 18.56
N VAL A 81 12.66 -4.85 18.81
CA VAL A 81 12.31 -3.90 19.87
C VAL A 81 12.63 -4.55 21.23
N ALA A 82 13.50 -3.92 22.01
CA ALA A 82 13.75 -4.33 23.39
C ALA A 82 12.50 -4.05 24.23
N GLY A 83 12.08 -5.05 25.01
CA GLY A 83 10.94 -4.95 25.93
C GLY A 83 11.25 -4.13 27.17
#